data_AF-A0A1J3CSR8-F1
#
_entry.id   AF-A0A1J3CSR8-F1
#
_cell.length_a   1.000
_cell.length_b   1.000
_cell.length_c   1.000
_cell.angle_alpha   90.00
_cell.angle_beta   90.00
_cell.angle_gamma   90.00
#
_symmetry.space_group_name_H-M   'P 1'
#
loop_
_entity.id
_entity.type
_entity.pdbx_description
1 polymer ?
#
loop_
_entity_poly.entity_id
_entity_poly.type
_entity_poly.pdbx_seq_one_letter_code
_entity_poly.pdbx_strand_id
1 'polypeptide(L)' 'MEVACLSPEDSWELFQTKVGEIPFKSHQDIPILARKVVEKCCGLPLALNVIGRVMGCKTVVQEWHHAVNVLNSSSQEFPG' A
#
# COMPACT_ATOMS: atom_id res chain seq x y z
N MET A 1 -15.56 10.91 -15.26
CA MET A 1 -15.70 9.79 -14.31
C MET A 1 -14.84 10.17 -13.12
N GLU A 2 -15.48 10.64 -12.05
CA GLU A 2 -14.77 11.03 -10.82
C GLU A 2 -14.37 9.73 -10.11
N VAL A 3 -13.09 9.59 -9.79
CA VAL A 3 -12.59 8.42 -9.06
C VAL A 3 -12.84 8.69 -7.58
N ALA A 4 -13.93 8.16 -7.04
CA ALA A 4 -14.23 8.31 -5.62
C ALA A 4 -13.15 7.62 -4.77
N CYS A 5 -12.69 8.31 -3.73
CA CYS A 5 -11.81 7.70 -2.74
C CYS A 5 -12.58 6.58 -2.00
N LEU A 6 -11.89 5.46 -1.80
CA LEU A 6 -12.39 4.33 -1.04
C LEU A 6 -12.35 4.65 0.46
N SER A 7 -13.24 3.99 1.20
CA SER A 7 -13.18 3.96 2.66
C SER A 7 -11.86 3.30 3.13
N PRO A 8 -11.41 3.52 4.37
CA PRO A 8 -10.22 2.86 4.91
C PRO A 8 -10.30 1.33 4.90
N GLU A 9 -11.48 0.76 5.10
CA GLU A 9 -11.74 -0.69 5.05
C GLU A 9 -11.65 -1.23 3.61
N ASP A 10 -12.32 -0.60 2.65
CA ASP A 10 -12.27 -0.99 1.24
C ASP A 10 -10.86 -0.83 0.66
N SER A 11 -10.16 0.24 1.08
CA SER A 11 -8.77 0.50 0.68
C SER A 11 -7.84 -0.62 1.15
N TRP A 12 -8.04 -1.07 2.40
CA TRP A 12 -7.28 -2.15 2.97
C TRP A 12 -7.55 -3.48 2.27
N GLU A 13 -8.82 -3.82 2.05
CA GLU A 13 -9.21 -5.06 1.37
C GLU A 13 -8.67 -5.10 -0.07
N LEU A 14 -8.82 -3.99 -0.82
CA LEU A 14 -8.28 -3.87 -2.16
C LEU A 14 -6.76 -4.05 -2.15
N PHE A 15 -6.06 -3.40 -1.22
CA PHE A 15 -4.61 -3.51 -1.13
C PHE A 15 -4.16 -4.94 -0.83
N GLN A 16 -4.77 -5.62 0.14
CA GLN A 16 -4.46 -7.02 0.44
C GLN A 16 -4.65 -7.92 -0.77
N THR A 17 -5.72 -7.71 -1.53
CA THR A 17 -6.00 -8.44 -2.77
C THR A 17 -4.90 -8.24 -3.82
N LYS A 18 -4.31 -7.04 -3.90
CA LYS A 18 -3.24 -6.74 -4.88
C LYS A 18 -1.85 -7.19 -4.45
N VAL A 19 -1.58 -7.22 -3.15
CA VAL A 19 -0.32 -7.74 -2.58
C VAL A 19 -0.29 -9.27 -2.63
N GLY A 20 -1.43 -9.92 -2.35
CA GLY A 20 -1.50 -11.36 -2.16
C GLY A 20 -0.99 -11.82 -0.79
N GLU A 21 -1.15 -13.10 -0.47
CA GLU A 21 -0.89 -13.60 0.89
C GLU A 21 0.59 -13.80 1.23
N ILE A 22 1.44 -14.05 0.23
CA ILE A 22 2.82 -14.50 0.44
C ILE A 22 3.63 -13.47 1.25
N PRO A 23 3.63 -12.17 0.91
CA PRO A 23 4.34 -11.17 1.70
C PRO A 23 3.86 -11.11 3.16
N PHE A 24 2.55 -11.18 3.41
CA PHE A 24 2.01 -11.12 4.77
C PHE A 24 2.44 -12.30 5.66
N LYS A 25 2.69 -13.47 5.06
CA LYS A 25 3.17 -14.67 5.78
C LYS A 25 4.69 -14.68 5.98
N SER A 26 5.43 -13.80 5.30
CA SER A 26 6.90 -13.81 5.33
C SER A 26 7.52 -13.13 6.54
N HIS A 27 6.83 -12.16 7.17
CA HIS A 27 7.29 -11.50 8.38
C HIS A 27 6.12 -10.87 9.16
N GLN A 28 6.16 -10.94 10.51
CA GLN A 28 5.10 -10.42 11.38
C GLN A 28 4.88 -8.90 11.27
N ASP A 29 5.92 -8.15 10.89
CA ASP A 29 5.85 -6.69 10.75
C ASP A 29 5.25 -6.23 9.41
N ILE A 30 5.18 -7.11 8.39
CA ILE A 30 4.68 -6.73 7.06
C ILE A 30 3.23 -6.25 7.11
N PRO A 31 2.29 -6.89 7.83
CA PRO A 31 0.94 -6.35 8.02
C PRO A 31 0.92 -4.93 8.60
N ILE A 32 1.81 -4.61 9.54
CA ILE A 32 1.90 -3.28 10.18
C ILE A 32 2.41 -2.25 9.16
N LEU A 33 3.43 -2.60 8.37
CA LEU A 33 3.98 -1.73 7.33
C LEU A 33 3.00 -1.53 6.18
N ALA A 34 2.28 -2.58 5.79
CA ALA A 34 1.22 -2.52 4.78
C ALA A 34 0.13 -1.53 5.14
N ARG A 35 -0.29 -1.47 6.41
CA ARG A 35 -1.29 -0.48 6.88
C ARG A 35 -0.80 0.95 6.65
N LYS A 36 0.46 1.24 6.98
CA LYS A 36 1.07 2.56 6.73
C LYS A 36 1.11 2.91 5.25
N VAL A 37 1.35 1.93 4.38
CA VAL A 37 1.31 2.14 2.91
C VAL A 37 -0.11 2.50 2.45
N VAL A 38 -1.13 1.80 2.93
CA VAL A 38 -2.53 2.07 2.58
C VAL A 38 -2.97 3.46 3.03
N GLU A 39 -2.58 3.87 4.24
CA GLU A 39 -2.85 5.22 4.76
C GLU A 39 -2.28 6.31 3.84
N LYS A 40 -1.13 6.07 3.20
CA LYS A 40 -0.51 7.01 2.25
C LYS A 40 -1.17 7.04 0.88
N CYS A 41 -1.98 6.04 0.55
CA CYS A 41 -2.70 6.01 -0.71
C CYS A 41 -3.98 6.85 -0.69
N CYS A 42 -4.38 7.40 0.48
CA CYS A 42 -5.53 8.30 0.64
C CYS A 42 -6.84 7.78 0.02
N GLY A 43 -7.03 6.46 0.02
CA GLY A 43 -8.19 5.81 -0.58
C GLY A 43 -8.24 5.82 -2.11
N LEU A 44 -7.19 6.26 -2.80
CA LEU A 44 -7.16 6.30 -4.27
C LEU A 44 -7.00 4.88 -4.85
N PRO A 45 -8.01 4.33 -5.56
CA PRO A 45 -7.96 2.95 -6.08
C PRO A 45 -6.76 2.69 -6.98
N LEU A 46 -6.37 3.68 -7.78
CA LEU A 46 -5.24 3.55 -8.70
C LEU A 46 -3.90 3.45 -7.95
N ALA A 47 -3.69 4.28 -6.92
CA ALA A 47 -2.49 4.24 -6.09
C ALA A 47 -2.39 2.88 -5.37
N LEU A 48 -3.48 2.42 -4.76
CA LEU A 48 -3.58 1.12 -4.08
C LEU A 48 -3.26 -0.03 -5.04
N ASN A 49 -3.77 0.02 -6.27
CA ASN A 49 -3.52 -1.02 -7.28
C ASN A 49 -2.05 -1.10 -7.70
N VAL A 50 -1.44 0.05 -7.99
CA VAL A 50 -0.04 0.11 -8.44
C VAL A 50 0.89 -0.31 -7.30
N ILE A 51 0.73 0.30 -6.13
CA ILE A 51 1.60 0.02 -4.98
C ILE A 51 1.38 -1.40 -4.49
N GLY A 52 0.13 -1.87 -4.40
CA GLY A 52 -0.17 -3.25 -4.00
C GLY A 52 0.52 -4.30 -4.86
N ARG A 53 0.52 -4.12 -6.19
CA ARG A 53 1.26 -5.02 -7.11
C ARG A 53 2.77 -4.99 -6.87
N VAL A 54 3.35 -3.80 -6.70
CA VAL A 54 4.80 -3.65 -6.43
C VAL A 54 5.17 -4.32 -5.12
N MET A 55 4.37 -4.13 -4.07
CA MET A 55 4.60 -4.70 -2.75
C MET A 55 4.35 -6.22 -2.72
N GLY A 56 3.49 -6.74 -3.60
CA GLY A 56 3.27 -8.19 -3.78
C GLY A 56 4.53 -8.97 -4.14
N CYS A 57 5.49 -8.33 -4.80
CA CYS A 57 6.79 -8.93 -5.15
C CYS A 57 7.83 -8.88 -4.02
N LYS A 58 7.51 -8.27 -2.86
CA LYS A 58 8.44 -8.00 -1.78
C LYS A 58 8.20 -8.92 -0.59
N THR A 59 9.09 -9.86 -0.35
CA THR A 59 9.02 -10.80 0.79
C THR A 59 10.02 -10.47 1.89
N VAL A 60 10.84 -9.42 1.73
CA VAL A 60 11.84 -9.00 2.72
C VAL A 60 11.34 -7.77 3.45
N VAL A 61 11.23 -7.84 4.79
CA VAL A 61 10.70 -6.75 5.64
C VAL A 61 11.42 -5.41 5.43
N GLN A 62 12.73 -5.42 5.14
CA GLN A 62 13.49 -4.19 4.89
C GLN A 62 13.01 -3.44 3.63
N GLU A 63 12.53 -4.16 2.61
CA GLU A 63 11.95 -3.51 1.42
C GLU A 63 10.62 -2.82 1.76
N TRP A 64 9.87 -3.35 2.72
CA TRP A 64 8.64 -2.74 3.22
C TRP A 64 8.93 -1.48 4.04
N HIS A 65 9.94 -1.52 4.91
CA HIS A 65 10.41 -0.31 5.60
C HIS A 65 10.87 0.77 4.62
N HIS A 66 11.64 0.37 3.61
CA HIS A 66 12.10 1.29 2.58
C HIS A 66 10.92 1.92 1.82
N ALA A 67 9.93 1.12 1.39
CA ALA A 67 8.75 1.62 0.70
C ALA A 67 7.96 2.63 1.56
N VAL A 68 7.75 2.34 2.85
CA VAL A 68 7.10 3.27 3.79
C VAL A 68 7.91 4.56 3.93
N ASN A 69 9.23 4.47 4.02
CA ASN A 69 10.09 5.65 4.12
C ASN A 69 10.04 6.51 2.85
N VAL A 70 10.11 5.89 1.66
CA VAL A 70 10.00 6.59 0.38
C VAL A 70 8.65 7.31 0.29
N LEU A 71 7.54 6.62 0.57
CA LEU A 71 6.20 7.20 0.57
C LEU A 71 6.02 8.33 1.60
N ASN A 72 6.74 8.29 2.73
CA ASN A 72 6.75 9.37 3.71
C ASN A 72 7.57 10.58 3.24
N SER A 73 8.66 10.35 2.50
CA SER A 73 9.53 11.40 1.99
C SER A 73 8.95 12.07 0.74
N SER A 74 8.18 11.33 -0.05
CA SER A 74 7.50 11.84 -1.24
C SER A 74 6.17 12.48 -0.83
N SER A 75 6.21 13.69 -0.27
CA SER A 75 5.08 14.61 -0.36
C SER A 75 4.90 15.04 -1.82
N GLN A 76 4.53 14.12 -2.71
CA GLN A 76 3.99 14.50 -4.01
C GLN A 76 2.50 14.67 -3.79
N GLU A 77 2.09 15.94 -3.62
CA GLU A 77 0.70 16.34 -3.84
C GLU A 77 0.32 15.79 -5.22
N PHE A 78 -0.56 14.79 -5.26
CA PHE A 78 -1.15 14.36 -6.52
C PHE A 78 -1.97 15.56 -7.03
N PRO A 79 -1.63 16.16 -8.19
CA PRO A 79 -2.50 17.18 -8.75
C PRO A 79 -3.84 16.52 -9.07
N GLY A 80 -4.90 17.08 -8.47
CA GLY A 80 -6.28 16.71 -8.79
C GLY A 80 -6.66 17.09 -10.21
#